data_AF-A0A5K1H6M7-F1
#
_entry.id   AF-A0A5K1H6M7-F1
#
_cell.length_a   1.000
_cell.length_b   1.000
_cell.length_c   1.000
_cell.angle_alpha   90.00
_cell.angle_beta   90.00
_cell.angle_gamma   90.00
#
_symmetry.space_group_name_H-M   'P 1'
#
loop_
_entity.id
_entity.type
_entity.pdbx_description
1 polymer ?
#
loop_
_entity_poly.entity_id
_entity_poly.type
_entity_poly.pdbx_seq_one_letter_code
_entity_poly.pdbx_strand_id
1 'polypeptide(L)' 'MSDNNFDCPFPPFSNATSLQTIIARHNKFSGSIPLELGSLTQLRHLYLYNNILTN' A
#
# COMPACT_ATOMS: atom_id res chain seq x y z
N MET A 1 -8.25 4.39 -0.67
CA MET A 1 -8.01 5.07 -1.96
C MET A 1 -8.07 4.03 -3.08
N SER A 2 -9.25 3.66 -3.55
CA SER A 2 -9.37 2.78 -4.73
C SER A 2 -9.82 3.58 -5.94
N ASP A 3 -9.59 3.04 -7.14
CA ASP A 3 -10.17 3.56 -8.39
C ASP A 3 -9.71 4.99 -8.71
N ASN A 4 -8.40 5.21 -8.67
CA ASN A 4 -7.76 6.48 -9.04
C ASN A 4 -6.63 6.24 -10.06
N ASN A 5 -6.07 7.33 -10.60
CA ASN A 5 -4.94 7.28 -11.54
C ASN A 5 -3.59 7.57 -10.86
N PHE A 6 -3.42 7.17 -9.58
CA PHE A 6 -2.15 7.42 -8.88
C PHE A 6 -1.02 6.60 -9.51
N ASP A 7 0.00 7.31 -10.00
CA ASP A 7 1.20 6.78 -10.66
C ASP A 7 2.47 7.17 -9.88
N CYS A 8 2.43 6.95 -8.58
CA CYS A 8 3.55 7.23 -7.68
C CYS A 8 3.92 5.93 -6.93
N PRO A 9 5.10 5.86 -6.30
CA PRO A 9 5.40 4.80 -5.34
C PRO A 9 4.53 4.92 -4.08
N PHE A 10 4.49 3.87 -3.25
CA PHE A 10 3.88 3.96 -1.93
C PHE A 10 4.63 4.95 -1.02
N PRO A 11 3.92 5.76 -0.22
CA PRO A 11 4.56 6.56 0.82
C PRO A 11 5.08 5.66 1.95
N PRO A 12 6.06 6.13 2.73
CA PRO A 12 6.52 5.40 3.92
C PRO A 12 5.41 5.30 4.96
N PHE A 13 5.17 4.09 5.46
CA PHE A 13 4.13 3.80 6.45
C PHE A 13 4.65 3.65 7.88
N SER A 14 5.93 3.90 8.13
CA SER A 14 6.65 3.58 9.38
C SER A 14 5.99 4.11 10.66
N ASN A 15 5.27 5.24 10.58
CA ASN A 15 4.63 5.87 11.74
C ASN A 15 3.14 5.51 11.91
N ALA A 16 2.55 4.73 11.01
CA ALA A 16 1.12 4.39 11.02
C ALA A 16 0.83 3.07 11.75
N THR A 17 1.52 2.77 12.85
CA THR A 17 1.49 1.45 13.53
C THR A 17 0.11 1.00 14.00
N SER A 18 -0.83 1.93 14.20
CA SER A 18 -2.22 1.62 14.57
C SER A 18 -3.15 1.31 13.39
N LEU A 19 -2.64 1.37 12.16
CA LEU A 19 -3.43 1.25 10.95
C LEU A 19 -3.83 -0.21 10.70
N GLN A 20 -5.13 -0.44 10.52
CA GLN A 20 -5.69 -1.80 10.39
C GLN A 20 -6.03 -2.18 8.95
N THR A 21 -6.26 -1.19 8.08
CA THR A 21 -6.75 -1.43 6.73
C THR A 21 -6.09 -0.48 5.73
N ILE A 22 -5.46 -1.03 4.71
CA ILE A 22 -4.96 -0.30 3.54
C ILE A 22 -5.75 -0.75 2.31
N ILE A 23 -6.35 0.21 1.63
CA ILE A 23 -7.06 -0.01 0.36
C ILE A 23 -6.43 0.91 -0.68
N ALA A 24 -5.67 0.33 -1.60
CA ALA A 24 -5.00 1.02 -2.71
C ALA A 24 -5.20 0.31 -4.06
N ARG A 25 -6.16 -0.63 -4.14
CA ARG A 25 -6.53 -1.37 -5.35
C ARG A 25 -6.94 -0.46 -6.51
N HIS A 26 -6.79 -0.95 -7.74
CA HIS A 26 -7.23 -0.25 -8.96
C HIS A 26 -6.56 1.13 -9.11
N ASN A 27 -5.23 1.14 -9.14
CA ASN A 27 -4.40 2.33 -9.37
C ASN A 27 -3.24 1.98 -10.31
N LYS A 28 -2.28 2.89 -10.45
CA LYS A 28 -1.03 2.68 -11.19
C LYS A 28 0.19 2.73 -10.26
N PHE A 29 0.04 2.36 -8.98
CA PHE A 29 1.18 2.28 -8.06
C PHE A 29 2.21 1.31 -8.64
N SER A 30 3.46 1.74 -8.72
CA SER A 30 4.56 1.03 -9.36
C SER A 30 5.76 0.91 -8.42
N GLY A 31 6.66 -0.03 -8.73
CA GLY A 31 7.81 -0.35 -7.88
C GLY A 31 7.51 -1.43 -6.84
N SER A 32 8.43 -1.60 -5.87
CA SER A 32 8.29 -2.64 -4.84
C SER A 32 7.37 -2.23 -3.70
N ILE A 33 6.82 -3.25 -3.04
CA ILE A 33 6.07 -3.06 -1.80
C ILE A 33 7.06 -2.63 -0.70
N PRO A 34 6.86 -1.48 -0.03
CA PRO A 34 7.78 -1.00 1.00
C PRO A 34 7.87 -1.98 2.17
N LEU A 35 9.09 -2.32 2.60
CA LEU A 35 9.35 -3.22 3.74
C LEU A 35 8.76 -2.66 5.05
N GLU A 36 8.59 -1.34 5.12
CA GLU A 36 7.95 -0.62 6.22
C GLU A 36 6.49 -1.04 6.42
N LEU A 37 5.82 -1.67 5.45
CA LEU A 37 4.52 -2.31 5.69
C LEU A 37 4.61 -3.40 6.78
N GLY A 38 5.78 -4.01 6.95
CA GLY A 38 6.06 -4.95 8.03
C GLY A 38 6.03 -4.31 9.43
N SER A 39 6.15 -2.98 9.56
CA SER A 39 6.03 -2.29 10.84
C SER A 39 4.59 -2.03 11.25
N LEU A 40 3.62 -2.27 10.36
CA LEU A 40 2.19 -2.11 10.63
C LEU A 40 1.64 -3.35 11.34
N THR A 41 2.06 -3.55 12.59
CA THR A 41 1.72 -4.75 13.39
C THR A 41 0.22 -4.95 13.59
N GLN A 42 -0.58 -3.87 13.49
CA GLN A 42 -2.04 -3.93 13.62
C GLN A 42 -2.78 -4.09 12.28
N LEU A 43 -2.06 -4.20 11.15
CA LEU A 43 -2.66 -4.32 9.83
C LEU A 43 -3.36 -5.68 9.68
N ARG A 44 -4.64 -5.64 9.29
CA ARG A 44 -5.50 -6.81 9.11
C ARG A 44 -5.92 -7.00 7.65
N HIS A 45 -6.04 -5.89 6.92
CA HIS A 45 -6.55 -5.89 5.56
C HIS A 45 -5.63 -5.07 4.65
N LEU A 46 -5.12 -5.71 3.60
CA LEU A 46 -4.26 -5.08 2.60
C LEU A 46 -4.77 -5.40 1.20
N TYR A 47 -5.32 -4.41 0.52
CA TYR A 47 -5.88 -4.55 -0.83
C TYR A 47 -5.07 -3.71 -1.83
N LEU A 48 -4.14 -4.36 -2.53
CA LEU A 48 -3.24 -3.72 -3.51
C LEU A 48 -3.42 -4.21 -4.95
N TYR A 49 -4.38 -5.10 -5.21
CA TYR A 49 -4.58 -5.70 -6.52
C TYR A 49 -4.95 -4.67 -7.62
N ASN A 50 -4.67 -5.03 -8.88
CA ASN A 50 -4.76 -4.14 -10.05
C ASN A 50 -3.91 -2.86 -9.85
N ASN A 51 -2.60 -3.08 -9.64
CA ASN A 51 -1.52 -2.10 -9.67
C ASN A 51 -0.33 -2.72 -10.44
N ILE A 52 0.77 -1.98 -10.58
CA ILE A 52 1.98 -2.37 -11.33
C ILE A 52 3.13 -2.66 -10.35
N LEU A 53 2.83 -3.38 -9.27
CA LEU A 53 3.77 -3.64 -8.18
C LEU A 53 4.69 -4.82 -8.51
N THR A 54 5.95 -4.69 -8.15
CA THR A 54 6.96 -5.74 -8.26
C THR A 54 7.30 -6.30 -6.88
N ASN A 55 7.81 -7.53 -6.85
CA ASN A 55 8.33 -8.15 -5.63
C ASN A 55 9.77 -7.72 -5.37
#